data_AF-A0A9R0YGR6-F1
#
_entry.id   AF-A0A9R0YGR6-F1
#
_cell.length_a   1.000
_cell.length_b   1.000
_cell.length_c   1.000
_cell.angle_alpha   90.00
_cell.angle_beta   90.00
_cell.angle_gamma   90.00
#
_symmetry.space_group_name_H-M   'P 1'
#
loop_
_entity.id
_entity.type
_entity.pdbx_description
1 polymer ?
#
loop_
_entity_poly.entity_id
_entity_poly.type
_entity_poly.pdbx_seq_one_letter_code
_entity_poly.pdbx_strand_id
1 'polypeptide(L)'
;MWRLKIAEGGADPWLPTKNAHVGRQVWEFDAAADDPDALAAVDAARREFTARRHQLKHSADLPMRIQLAKENPLKLDLPAIKLGENEDVTEEAVSTTLKRALSTFSTLQAHDGHWPGDYGGPMFLMPGLLIMLHVTGALNTVLSSEHQKEIRRYLYNHQNEDGGWGLHIEGPSTMFGSALTYVSLRLLGEGPDSGDGAMEKGRNWILDHGGATYITSWGKFWLAVLGVFDWSGNNPLPPEIWMLPYCLPVHPVECGVTAEWSIYPCATFMERGLSAKLHQLYWN
;
A
#
# COMPACT_ATOMS: atom_id res chain seq x y z
N MET A 1 -20.67 0.11 1.65
CA MET A 1 -19.86 -1.05 1.22
C MET A 1 -18.80 -0.58 0.21
N TRP A 2 -17.59 -1.14 0.24
CA TRP A 2 -16.60 -0.88 -0.81
C TRP A 2 -16.96 -1.64 -2.08
N ARG A 3 -16.96 -0.96 -3.22
CA ARG A 3 -17.23 -1.53 -4.54
C ARG A 3 -16.05 -1.29 -5.47
N LEU A 4 -15.70 -2.30 -6.25
CA LEU A 4 -14.73 -2.16 -7.32
C LEU A 4 -15.43 -1.64 -8.59
N LYS A 5 -15.02 -0.46 -9.05
CA LYS A 5 -15.41 0.11 -10.34
C LYS A 5 -14.35 -0.20 -11.38
N ILE A 6 -14.78 -0.68 -12.53
CA ILE A 6 -13.90 -1.12 -13.63
C ILE A 6 -14.28 -0.40 -14.91
N ALA A 7 -13.27 0.06 -15.67
CA ALA A 7 -13.44 0.77 -16.93
C ALA A 7 -14.30 2.04 -16.86
N GLU A 8 -14.50 2.59 -15.65
CA GLU A 8 -15.24 3.83 -15.42
C GLU A 8 -14.30 5.06 -15.32
N GLY A 9 -14.84 6.24 -15.65
CA GLY A 9 -14.11 7.53 -15.68
C GLY A 9 -14.71 8.56 -16.65
N GLY A 10 -15.66 8.11 -17.51
CA GLY A 10 -16.24 8.86 -18.63
C GLY A 10 -17.16 10.02 -18.23
N ALA A 11 -16.57 11.10 -17.76
CA ALA A 11 -17.06 12.49 -17.80
C ALA A 11 -16.03 13.48 -17.23
N ASP A 12 -14.99 12.99 -16.53
CA ASP A 12 -14.00 13.87 -15.89
C ASP A 12 -12.98 14.38 -16.92
N PRO A 13 -12.97 15.69 -17.24
CA PRO A 13 -12.00 16.26 -18.17
C PRO A 13 -10.55 16.16 -17.68
N TRP A 14 -10.33 15.88 -16.39
CA TRP A 14 -9.02 15.72 -15.78
C TRP A 14 -8.49 14.28 -15.80
N LEU A 15 -9.26 13.32 -16.31
CA LEU A 15 -8.86 11.92 -16.45
C LEU A 15 -8.79 11.48 -17.93
N PRO A 16 -7.92 12.09 -18.76
CA PRO A 16 -7.78 11.70 -20.15
C PRO A 16 -7.19 10.29 -20.28
N THR A 17 -7.69 9.52 -21.24
CA THR A 17 -7.23 8.16 -21.51
C THR A 17 -7.13 7.91 -23.00
N LYS A 18 -6.13 7.12 -23.42
CA LYS A 18 -5.98 6.66 -24.81
C LYS A 18 -6.72 5.36 -25.10
N ASN A 19 -7.19 4.66 -24.07
CA ASN A 19 -7.82 3.34 -24.17
C ASN A 19 -9.22 3.31 -23.54
N ALA A 20 -9.91 4.47 -23.47
CA ALA A 20 -11.26 4.57 -22.91
C ALA A 20 -11.41 3.94 -21.51
N HIS A 21 -10.37 4.07 -20.68
CA HIS A 21 -10.31 3.56 -19.30
C HIS A 21 -10.25 2.02 -19.15
N VAL A 22 -10.12 1.27 -20.24
CA VAL A 22 -9.95 -0.20 -20.18
C VAL A 22 -8.76 -0.57 -19.29
N GLY A 23 -8.95 -1.53 -18.39
CA GLY A 23 -7.96 -1.98 -17.40
C GLY A 23 -7.86 -1.10 -16.15
N ARG A 24 -8.63 0.00 -16.08
CA ARG A 24 -8.67 0.85 -14.87
C ARG A 24 -9.58 0.21 -13.83
N GLN A 25 -9.08 0.17 -12.60
CA GLN A 25 -9.84 -0.24 -11.42
C GLN A 25 -9.77 0.83 -10.33
N VAL A 26 -10.89 1.14 -9.68
CA VAL A 26 -10.98 2.10 -8.58
C VAL A 26 -11.91 1.56 -7.51
N TRP A 27 -11.50 1.65 -6.24
CA TRP A 27 -12.37 1.35 -5.11
C TRP A 27 -13.18 2.59 -4.71
N GLU A 28 -14.49 2.43 -4.61
CA GLU A 28 -15.40 3.48 -4.13
C GLU A 28 -16.22 2.98 -2.95
N PHE A 29 -16.44 3.84 -1.96
CA PHE A 29 -17.32 3.51 -0.85
C PHE A 29 -18.76 3.94 -1.16
N ASP A 30 -19.66 2.98 -1.29
CA ASP A 30 -21.10 3.19 -1.45
C ASP A 30 -21.80 3.12 -0.09
N ALA A 31 -22.20 4.27 0.46
CA ALA A 31 -22.91 4.34 1.73
C ALA A 31 -24.36 3.84 1.66
N ALA A 32 -24.95 3.79 0.46
CA ALA A 32 -26.33 3.39 0.22
C ALA A 32 -26.49 1.91 -0.16
N ALA A 33 -25.38 1.16 -0.23
CA ALA A 33 -25.40 -0.26 -0.56
C ALA A 33 -26.30 -1.06 0.40
N ASP A 34 -27.36 -1.63 -0.14
CA ASP A 34 -28.35 -2.46 0.57
C ASP A 34 -28.17 -3.94 0.21
N ASP A 35 -27.02 -4.49 0.60
CA ASP A 35 -26.70 -5.93 0.44
C ASP A 35 -26.10 -6.46 1.75
N PRO A 36 -26.95 -6.88 2.71
CA PRO A 36 -26.52 -7.34 4.02
C PRO A 36 -25.58 -8.56 3.95
N ASP A 37 -25.82 -9.46 2.99
CA ASP A 37 -25.03 -10.68 2.81
C ASP A 37 -23.62 -10.35 2.30
N ALA A 38 -23.51 -9.46 1.32
CA ALA A 38 -22.20 -9.01 0.82
C ALA A 38 -21.42 -8.24 1.89
N LEU A 39 -22.08 -7.39 2.68
CA LEU A 39 -21.47 -6.70 3.81
C LEU A 39 -20.95 -7.70 4.85
N ALA A 40 -21.76 -8.69 5.22
CA ALA A 40 -21.37 -9.74 6.16
C ALA A 40 -20.17 -10.56 5.65
N ALA A 41 -20.13 -10.87 4.35
CA ALA A 41 -19.01 -11.58 3.72
C ALA A 41 -17.71 -10.76 3.75
N VAL A 42 -17.77 -9.46 3.45
CA VAL A 42 -16.60 -8.56 3.51
C VAL A 42 -16.10 -8.41 4.95
N ASP A 43 -16.99 -8.27 5.92
CA ASP A 43 -16.60 -8.16 7.33
C ASP A 43 -16.05 -9.48 7.89
N ALA A 44 -16.57 -10.63 7.45
CA ALA A 44 -15.99 -11.93 7.74
C ALA A 44 -14.56 -12.04 7.18
N ALA A 45 -14.35 -11.66 5.91
CA ALA A 45 -13.03 -11.64 5.28
C ALA A 45 -12.03 -10.76 6.04
N ARG A 46 -12.45 -9.58 6.50
CA ARG A 46 -11.61 -8.68 7.32
C ARG A 46 -11.22 -9.29 8.66
N ARG A 47 -12.17 -9.90 9.36
CA ARG A 47 -11.91 -10.57 10.65
C ARG A 47 -10.95 -11.75 10.47
N GLU A 48 -11.17 -12.56 9.44
CA GLU A 48 -10.29 -13.70 9.15
C GLU A 48 -8.87 -13.24 8.83
N PHE A 49 -8.72 -12.22 7.97
CA PHE A 49 -7.40 -11.65 7.66
C PHE A 49 -6.72 -11.14 8.92
N THR A 50 -7.43 -10.40 9.77
CA THR A 50 -6.89 -9.89 11.05
C THR A 50 -6.45 -11.03 11.97
N ALA A 51 -7.23 -12.10 12.07
CA ALA A 51 -6.90 -13.26 12.90
C ALA A 51 -5.68 -14.03 12.39
N ARG A 52 -5.45 -14.04 11.07
CA ARG A 52 -4.37 -14.79 10.42
C ARG A 52 -3.21 -13.91 9.97
N ARG A 53 -3.21 -12.62 10.28
CA ARG A 53 -2.27 -11.61 9.74
C ARG A 53 -0.78 -11.93 9.93
N HIS A 54 -0.44 -12.71 10.97
CA HIS A 54 0.95 -13.13 11.23
C HIS A 54 1.33 -14.43 10.50
N GLN A 55 0.35 -15.21 10.03
CA GLN A 55 0.54 -16.46 9.28
C GLN A 55 0.42 -16.24 7.77
N LEU A 56 -0.50 -15.35 7.37
CA LEU A 56 -0.78 -14.98 5.99
C LEU A 56 -0.74 -13.45 5.90
N LYS A 57 0.40 -12.95 5.42
CA LYS A 57 0.64 -11.51 5.27
C LYS A 57 0.11 -10.97 3.93
N HIS A 58 -0.18 -11.85 2.98
CA HIS A 58 -0.69 -11.53 1.64
C HIS A 58 -2.21 -11.67 1.54
N SER A 59 -2.78 -11.07 0.48
CA SER A 59 -4.19 -11.14 0.06
C SER A 59 -5.17 -10.22 0.80
N ALA A 60 -5.03 -8.91 0.55
CA ALA A 60 -6.11 -7.95 0.79
C ALA A 60 -7.15 -7.92 -0.37
N ASP A 61 -7.03 -8.83 -1.35
CA ASP A 61 -7.87 -8.92 -2.54
C ASP A 61 -9.12 -9.80 -2.37
N LEU A 62 -9.33 -10.44 -1.22
CA LEU A 62 -10.52 -11.27 -1.01
C LEU A 62 -11.84 -10.50 -1.21
N PRO A 63 -12.00 -9.23 -0.76
CA PRO A 63 -13.18 -8.42 -1.10
C PRO A 63 -13.40 -8.23 -2.60
N MET A 64 -12.31 -8.09 -3.40
CA MET A 64 -12.39 -8.04 -4.86
C MET A 64 -12.89 -9.38 -5.43
N ARG A 65 -12.28 -10.49 -4.99
CA ARG A 65 -12.63 -11.83 -5.48
C ARG A 65 -14.10 -12.17 -5.20
N ILE A 66 -14.63 -11.78 -4.03
CA ILE A 66 -16.05 -11.95 -3.69
C ILE A 66 -16.95 -11.22 -4.69
N GLN A 67 -16.60 -9.99 -5.07
CA GLN A 67 -17.40 -9.20 -6.02
C GLN A 67 -17.33 -9.78 -7.44
N LEU A 68 -16.14 -10.13 -7.92
CA LEU A 68 -15.97 -10.67 -9.27
C LEU A 68 -16.57 -12.07 -9.42
N ALA A 69 -16.43 -12.93 -8.42
CA ALA A 69 -17.06 -14.26 -8.44
C ALA A 69 -18.60 -14.19 -8.44
N LYS A 70 -19.19 -13.12 -7.88
CA LYS A 70 -20.64 -12.87 -7.96
C LYS A 70 -21.06 -12.46 -9.37
N GLU A 71 -20.25 -11.67 -10.08
CA GLU A 71 -20.51 -11.24 -11.45
C GLU A 71 -20.22 -12.33 -12.49
N ASN A 72 -19.21 -13.17 -12.23
CA ASN A 72 -18.76 -14.21 -13.14
C ASN A 72 -18.72 -15.58 -12.41
N PRO A 73 -19.87 -16.27 -12.32
CA PRO A 73 -19.99 -17.49 -11.54
C PRO A 73 -19.16 -18.63 -12.11
N LEU A 74 -18.66 -19.50 -11.21
CA LEU A 74 -17.86 -20.67 -11.56
C LEU A 74 -18.65 -21.59 -12.51
N LYS A 75 -18.11 -21.82 -13.71
CA LYS A 75 -18.76 -22.64 -14.75
C LYS A 75 -18.52 -24.14 -14.59
N LEU A 76 -17.32 -24.50 -14.12
CA LEU A 76 -16.87 -25.88 -13.94
C LEU A 76 -16.39 -26.06 -12.50
N ASP A 77 -17.10 -26.92 -11.78
CA ASP A 77 -16.75 -27.37 -10.43
C ASP A 77 -16.35 -28.86 -10.50
N LEU A 78 -15.07 -29.10 -10.77
CA LEU A 78 -14.51 -30.46 -10.77
C LEU A 78 -13.93 -30.77 -9.39
N PRO A 79 -13.94 -32.03 -8.94
CA PRO A 79 -13.40 -32.40 -7.64
C PRO A 79 -11.89 -32.17 -7.58
N ALA A 80 -11.42 -31.78 -6.39
CA ALA A 80 -10.01 -31.62 -6.14
C ALA A 80 -9.30 -32.97 -6.07
N ILE A 81 -8.36 -33.20 -6.99
CA ILE A 81 -7.46 -34.35 -6.94
C ILE A 81 -6.25 -33.95 -6.12
N LYS A 82 -6.06 -34.60 -4.97
CA LYS A 82 -4.88 -34.45 -4.12
C LYS A 82 -4.07 -35.73 -4.24
N LEU A 83 -2.92 -35.64 -4.88
CA LEU A 83 -1.99 -36.76 -4.98
C LEU A 83 -1.16 -36.85 -3.68
N GLY A 84 -0.94 -38.07 -3.20
CA GLY A 84 0.01 -38.35 -2.11
C GLY A 84 1.47 -38.20 -2.55
N GLU A 85 2.42 -38.16 -1.59
CA GLU A 85 3.85 -37.99 -1.89
C GLU A 85 4.45 -39.05 -2.83
N ASN A 86 3.84 -40.23 -2.91
CA ASN A 86 4.31 -41.37 -3.72
C ASN A 86 3.29 -41.82 -4.78
N GLU A 87 2.30 -40.99 -5.11
CA GLU A 87 1.34 -41.30 -6.18
C GLU A 87 1.82 -40.77 -7.52
N ASP A 88 1.65 -41.57 -8.58
CA ASP A 88 2.01 -41.17 -9.93
C ASP A 88 1.11 -40.04 -10.44
N VAL A 89 1.73 -39.02 -11.04
CA VAL A 89 1.01 -37.93 -11.70
C VAL A 89 0.39 -38.45 -12.99
N THR A 90 -0.93 -38.63 -12.99
CA THR A 90 -1.67 -39.07 -14.17
C THR A 90 -2.08 -37.90 -15.06
N GLU A 91 -2.28 -38.16 -16.35
CA GLU A 91 -2.82 -37.16 -17.29
C GLU A 91 -4.18 -36.62 -16.83
N GLU A 92 -5.03 -37.49 -16.28
CA GLU A 92 -6.33 -37.11 -15.72
C GLU A 92 -6.20 -36.17 -14.53
N ALA A 93 -5.24 -36.43 -13.63
CA ALA A 93 -4.97 -35.58 -12.47
C ALA A 93 -4.54 -34.17 -12.91
N VAL A 94 -3.65 -34.09 -13.89
CA VAL A 94 -3.18 -32.82 -14.47
C VAL A 94 -4.31 -32.10 -15.19
N SER A 95 -5.05 -32.79 -16.07
CA SER A 95 -6.13 -32.22 -16.87
C SER A 95 -7.26 -31.67 -16.00
N THR A 96 -7.68 -32.42 -14.99
CA THR A 96 -8.71 -31.99 -14.02
C THR A 96 -8.25 -30.80 -13.20
N THR A 97 -6.99 -30.80 -12.75
CA THR A 97 -6.41 -29.68 -11.98
C THR A 97 -6.30 -28.42 -12.83
N LEU A 98 -5.85 -28.53 -14.08
CA LEU A 98 -5.75 -27.41 -15.01
C LEU A 98 -7.15 -26.83 -15.30
N LYS A 99 -8.14 -27.67 -15.60
CA LYS A 99 -9.52 -27.22 -15.84
C LYS A 99 -10.12 -26.51 -14.63
N ARG A 100 -9.86 -26.99 -13.41
CA ARG A 100 -10.26 -26.28 -12.17
C ARG A 100 -9.58 -24.94 -12.02
N ALA A 101 -8.27 -24.88 -12.23
CA ALA A 101 -7.50 -23.65 -12.13
C ALA A 101 -7.99 -22.61 -13.12
N LEU A 102 -8.18 -23.00 -14.40
CA LEU A 102 -8.70 -22.11 -15.45
C LEU A 102 -10.14 -21.67 -15.17
N SER A 103 -11.02 -22.58 -14.74
CA SER A 103 -12.40 -22.26 -14.36
C SER A 103 -12.42 -21.25 -13.21
N THR A 104 -11.63 -21.49 -12.16
CA THR A 104 -11.53 -20.59 -11.00
C THR A 104 -10.94 -19.24 -11.38
N PHE A 105 -9.83 -19.21 -12.11
CA PHE A 105 -9.18 -17.96 -12.50
C PHE A 105 -10.03 -17.15 -13.50
N SER A 106 -10.88 -17.81 -14.28
CA SER A 106 -11.83 -17.14 -15.16
C SER A 106 -12.86 -16.33 -14.38
N THR A 107 -13.25 -16.74 -13.17
CA THR A 107 -14.19 -15.99 -12.31
C THR A 107 -13.63 -14.63 -11.85
N LEU A 108 -12.31 -14.43 -11.98
CA LEU A 108 -11.64 -13.18 -11.61
C LEU A 108 -11.47 -12.23 -12.80
N GLN A 109 -11.86 -12.63 -14.02
CA GLN A 109 -11.79 -11.76 -15.17
C GLN A 109 -12.86 -10.66 -15.08
N ALA A 110 -12.44 -9.41 -15.21
CA ALA A 110 -13.34 -8.27 -15.27
C ALA A 110 -14.07 -8.17 -16.60
N HIS A 111 -15.17 -7.40 -16.64
CA HIS A 111 -16.03 -7.28 -17.81
C HIS A 111 -15.37 -6.62 -19.04
N ASP A 112 -14.32 -5.83 -18.85
CA ASP A 112 -13.50 -5.23 -19.91
C ASP A 112 -12.32 -6.13 -20.35
N GLY A 113 -12.23 -7.33 -19.78
CA GLY A 113 -11.28 -8.38 -20.15
C GLY A 113 -9.99 -8.41 -19.34
N HIS A 114 -9.72 -7.44 -18.46
CA HIS A 114 -8.51 -7.44 -17.62
C HIS A 114 -8.67 -8.31 -16.35
N TRP A 115 -7.55 -8.59 -15.67
CA TRP A 115 -7.54 -9.24 -14.36
C TRP A 115 -7.14 -8.23 -13.28
N PRO A 116 -8.10 -7.75 -12.47
CA PRO A 116 -7.79 -6.91 -11.32
C PRO A 116 -7.00 -7.71 -10.28
N GLY A 117 -6.13 -7.02 -9.54
CA GLY A 117 -5.29 -7.64 -8.53
C GLY A 117 -4.71 -6.64 -7.54
N ASP A 118 -4.44 -7.14 -6.34
CA ASP A 118 -3.64 -6.43 -5.33
C ASP A 118 -2.17 -6.45 -5.74
N TYR A 119 -1.58 -5.26 -5.84
CA TYR A 119 -0.16 -5.05 -6.14
C TYR A 119 0.54 -4.28 -5.01
N GLY A 120 0.12 -4.54 -3.78
CA GLY A 120 0.75 -4.06 -2.56
C GLY A 120 2.08 -4.78 -2.26
N GLY A 121 2.61 -4.51 -1.07
CA GLY A 121 3.86 -5.09 -0.60
C GLY A 121 4.76 -4.06 0.07
N PRO A 122 5.24 -3.04 -0.66
CA PRO A 122 6.06 -1.97 -0.08
C PRO A 122 5.31 -1.16 0.98
N MET A 123 5.89 -0.99 2.17
CA MET A 123 5.27 -0.28 3.29
C MET A 123 5.63 1.21 3.35
N PHE A 124 6.43 1.71 2.40
CA PHE A 124 6.91 3.10 2.37
C PHE A 124 6.18 4.00 1.36
N LEU A 125 5.30 3.45 0.52
CA LEU A 125 4.51 4.24 -0.44
C LEU A 125 3.39 5.03 0.25
N MET A 126 2.64 4.37 1.13
CA MET A 126 1.55 4.98 1.88
C MET A 126 2.02 6.15 2.77
N PRO A 127 3.13 6.03 3.52
CA PRO A 127 3.66 7.16 4.27
C PRO A 127 3.98 8.40 3.44
N GLY A 128 4.63 8.24 2.28
CA GLY A 128 4.94 9.37 1.40
C GLY A 128 3.67 10.10 0.93
N LEU A 129 2.64 9.34 0.54
CA LEU A 129 1.34 9.90 0.17
C LEU A 129 0.70 10.68 1.32
N LEU A 130 0.64 10.08 2.52
CA LEU A 130 -0.01 10.70 3.68
C LEU A 130 0.71 11.96 4.15
N ILE A 131 2.05 11.95 4.15
CA ILE A 131 2.86 13.13 4.46
C ILE A 131 2.58 14.23 3.43
N MET A 132 2.63 13.93 2.13
CA MET A 132 2.34 14.93 1.09
C MET A 132 0.95 15.52 1.20
N LEU A 133 -0.07 14.67 1.37
CA LEU A 133 -1.45 15.13 1.52
C LEU A 133 -1.66 15.96 2.79
N HIS A 134 -0.93 15.65 3.86
CA HIS A 134 -0.95 16.44 5.08
C HIS A 134 -0.30 17.82 4.85
N VAL A 135 0.92 17.86 4.30
CA VAL A 135 1.67 19.11 4.05
C VAL A 135 0.90 20.03 3.09
N THR A 136 0.23 19.47 2.09
CA THR A 136 -0.58 20.23 1.12
C THR A 136 -1.97 20.60 1.62
N GLY A 137 -2.39 20.13 2.81
CA GLY A 137 -3.75 20.35 3.32
C GLY A 137 -4.84 19.59 2.56
N ALA A 138 -4.46 18.64 1.71
CA ALA A 138 -5.36 17.89 0.83
C ALA A 138 -5.83 16.54 1.41
N LEU A 139 -5.39 16.16 2.62
CA LEU A 139 -5.68 14.86 3.24
C LEU A 139 -7.17 14.51 3.24
N ASN A 140 -8.02 15.39 3.78
CA ASN A 140 -9.46 15.15 3.87
C ASN A 140 -10.21 15.39 2.55
N THR A 141 -9.56 16.06 1.59
CA THR A 141 -10.11 16.27 0.24
C THR A 141 -9.93 15.04 -0.63
N VAL A 142 -8.77 14.40 -0.54
CA VAL A 142 -8.41 13.23 -1.36
C VAL A 142 -8.84 11.93 -0.70
N LEU A 143 -8.71 11.81 0.62
CA LEU A 143 -9.04 10.61 1.38
C LEU A 143 -10.26 10.85 2.26
N SER A 144 -11.38 10.24 1.88
CA SER A 144 -12.58 10.22 2.72
C SER A 144 -12.32 9.51 4.06
N SER A 145 -13.22 9.71 5.03
CA SER A 145 -13.16 9.03 6.33
C SER A 145 -13.06 7.50 6.20
N GLU A 146 -13.74 6.91 5.22
CA GLU A 146 -13.71 5.48 4.96
C GLU A 146 -12.35 5.04 4.40
N HIS A 147 -11.75 5.79 3.47
CA HIS A 147 -10.39 5.51 3.01
C HIS A 147 -9.42 5.52 4.20
N GLN A 148 -9.49 6.54 5.05
CA GLN A 148 -8.61 6.64 6.23
C GLN A 148 -8.80 5.45 7.20
N LYS A 149 -10.03 4.95 7.38
CA LYS A 149 -10.31 3.75 8.17
C LYS A 149 -9.66 2.49 7.57
N GLU A 150 -9.77 2.30 6.25
CA GLU A 150 -9.14 1.16 5.57
C GLU A 150 -7.61 1.23 5.63
N ILE A 151 -7.04 2.42 5.48
CA ILE A 151 -5.60 2.64 5.59
C ILE A 151 -5.11 2.29 6.99
N ARG A 152 -5.79 2.78 8.04
CA ARG A 152 -5.46 2.41 9.42
C ARG A 152 -5.54 0.90 9.63
N ARG A 153 -6.61 0.25 9.15
CA ARG A 153 -6.76 -1.21 9.21
C ARG A 153 -5.61 -1.94 8.53
N TYR A 154 -5.22 -1.49 7.34
CA TYR A 154 -4.09 -2.06 6.60
C TYR A 154 -2.80 -1.93 7.38
N LEU A 155 -2.48 -0.74 7.90
CA LEU A 155 -1.25 -0.52 8.67
C LEU A 155 -1.23 -1.35 9.96
N TYR A 156 -2.33 -1.44 10.69
CA TYR A 156 -2.43 -2.27 11.89
C TYR A 156 -2.31 -3.77 11.61
N ASN A 157 -2.87 -4.25 10.51
CA ASN A 157 -2.75 -5.66 10.15
C ASN A 157 -1.33 -6.06 9.76
N HIS A 158 -0.49 -5.12 9.33
CA HIS A 158 0.89 -5.37 8.95
C HIS A 158 1.91 -4.99 10.02
N GLN A 159 1.47 -4.70 11.25
CA GLN A 159 2.36 -4.58 12.38
C GLN A 159 2.91 -5.96 12.75
N ASN A 160 4.23 -6.07 12.92
CA ASN A 160 4.86 -7.30 13.36
C ASN A 160 4.61 -7.53 14.86
N GLU A 161 4.81 -8.77 15.33
CA GLU A 161 4.58 -9.14 16.73
C GLU A 161 5.47 -8.36 17.72
N ASP A 162 6.64 -7.91 17.26
CA ASP A 162 7.56 -7.07 18.02
C ASP A 162 7.09 -5.60 18.15
N GLY A 163 6.00 -5.22 17.47
CA GLY A 163 5.45 -3.87 17.48
C GLY A 163 5.92 -2.96 16.36
N GLY A 164 6.94 -3.36 15.59
CA GLY A 164 7.44 -2.56 14.46
C GLY A 164 6.76 -2.86 13.13
N TRP A 165 7.26 -2.20 12.08
CA TRP A 165 6.87 -2.43 10.69
C TRP A 165 8.09 -2.58 9.79
N GLY A 166 7.99 -3.47 8.80
CA GLY A 166 9.06 -3.75 7.86
C GLY A 166 9.12 -2.80 6.66
N LEU A 167 10.13 -3.00 5.81
CA LEU A 167 10.25 -2.32 4.52
C LEU A 167 9.12 -2.73 3.55
N HIS A 168 8.67 -3.97 3.68
CA HIS A 168 7.53 -4.56 2.98
C HIS A 168 6.74 -5.43 3.97
N ILE A 169 5.52 -5.83 3.60
CA ILE A 169 4.58 -6.57 4.45
C ILE A 169 5.17 -7.84 5.10
N GLU A 170 6.01 -8.58 4.36
CA GLU A 170 6.68 -9.78 4.88
C GLU A 170 7.95 -9.52 5.69
N GLY A 171 8.52 -8.32 5.57
CA GLY A 171 9.82 -8.00 6.13
C GLY A 171 9.83 -7.91 7.66
N PRO A 172 11.00 -8.14 8.28
CA PRO A 172 11.19 -7.85 9.69
C PRO A 172 11.07 -6.34 9.94
N SER A 173 10.82 -5.95 11.18
CA SER A 173 10.70 -4.56 11.56
C SER A 173 11.99 -3.78 11.30
N THR A 174 11.85 -2.58 10.74
CA THR A 174 12.98 -1.69 10.40
C THR A 174 12.70 -0.30 10.92
N MET A 175 13.75 0.50 11.18
CA MET A 175 13.55 1.90 11.57
C MET A 175 12.79 2.69 10.49
N PHE A 176 13.07 2.42 9.21
CA PHE A 176 12.40 3.06 8.08
C PHE A 176 10.91 2.73 8.02
N GLY A 177 10.55 1.44 8.05
CA GLY A 177 9.15 1.01 8.04
C GLY A 177 8.40 1.46 9.29
N SER A 178 8.99 1.30 10.47
CA SER A 178 8.32 1.59 11.75
C SER A 178 8.09 3.07 11.96
N ALA A 179 9.11 3.91 11.77
CA ALA A 179 8.98 5.35 11.99
C ALA A 179 7.98 5.99 11.03
N LEU A 180 8.06 5.66 9.72
CA LEU A 180 7.14 6.21 8.74
C LEU A 180 5.71 5.71 8.90
N THR A 181 5.51 4.44 9.27
CA THR A 181 4.18 3.89 9.55
C THR A 181 3.57 4.50 10.81
N TYR A 182 4.36 4.65 11.88
CA TYR A 182 3.92 5.31 13.10
C TYR A 182 3.49 6.76 12.82
N VAL A 183 4.32 7.53 12.12
CA VAL A 183 3.98 8.90 11.71
C VAL A 183 2.70 8.92 10.86
N SER A 184 2.55 7.98 9.92
CA SER A 184 1.34 7.86 9.09
C SER A 184 0.08 7.67 9.92
N LEU A 185 0.12 6.78 10.92
CA LEU A 185 -1.00 6.56 11.83
C LEU A 185 -1.30 7.82 12.65
N ARG A 186 -0.28 8.54 13.13
CA ARG A 186 -0.45 9.83 13.82
C ARG A 186 -1.12 10.89 12.93
N LEU A 187 -0.73 10.97 11.66
CA LEU A 187 -1.33 11.90 10.68
C LEU A 187 -2.79 11.54 10.36
N LEU A 188 -3.15 10.26 10.47
CA LEU A 188 -4.53 9.77 10.37
C LEU A 188 -5.32 9.94 11.67
N GLY A 189 -4.78 10.61 12.69
CA GLY A 189 -5.47 10.94 13.94
C GLY A 189 -5.36 9.88 15.03
N GLU A 190 -4.58 8.82 14.85
CA GLU A 190 -4.34 7.85 15.92
C GLU A 190 -3.51 8.48 17.04
N GLY A 191 -3.95 8.31 18.28
CA GLY A 191 -3.27 8.74 19.50
C GLY A 191 -1.97 7.95 19.77
N PRO A 192 -1.10 8.43 20.68
CA PRO A 192 0.08 7.68 21.11
C PRO A 192 -0.27 6.32 21.74
N ASP A 193 -1.46 6.19 22.32
CA ASP A 193 -1.91 4.98 23.03
C ASP A 193 -3.11 4.31 22.32
N SER A 194 -3.32 4.62 21.04
CA SER A 194 -4.41 4.07 20.22
C SER A 194 -4.09 2.70 19.63
N GLY A 195 -5.07 2.09 18.95
CA GLY A 195 -4.93 0.79 18.29
C GLY A 195 -4.76 -0.38 19.27
N ASP A 196 -5.43 -0.34 20.42
CA ASP A 196 -5.34 -1.37 21.47
C ASP A 196 -3.89 -1.68 21.90
N GLY A 197 -3.08 -0.62 22.04
CA GLY A 197 -1.66 -0.70 22.40
C GLY A 197 -0.70 -0.86 21.21
N ALA A 198 -1.20 -0.94 19.98
CA ALA A 198 -0.36 -1.00 18.77
C ALA A 198 0.54 0.24 18.64
N MET A 199 0.00 1.44 18.88
CA MET A 199 0.78 2.68 18.78
C MET A 199 1.86 2.78 19.85
N GLU A 200 1.55 2.35 21.08
CA GLU A 200 2.53 2.29 22.17
C GLU A 200 3.67 1.33 21.83
N LYS A 201 3.36 0.11 21.37
CA LYS A 201 4.37 -0.87 20.95
C LYS A 201 5.24 -0.35 19.82
N GLY A 202 4.64 0.33 18.83
CA GLY A 202 5.36 0.95 17.73
C GLY A 202 6.32 2.05 18.20
N ARG A 203 5.86 2.92 19.11
CA ARG A 203 6.71 3.96 19.72
C ARG A 203 7.86 3.33 20.51
N ASN A 204 7.57 2.36 21.36
CA ASN A 204 8.58 1.68 22.19
C ASN A 204 9.61 0.99 21.30
N TRP A 205 9.18 0.26 20.27
CA TRP A 205 10.09 -0.35 19.30
C TRP A 205 11.02 0.69 18.66
N ILE A 206 10.50 1.84 18.24
CA ILE A 206 11.33 2.92 17.66
C ILE A 206 12.36 3.44 18.68
N LEU A 207 11.94 3.70 19.93
CA LEU A 207 12.82 4.25 20.96
C LEU A 207 13.90 3.24 21.37
N ASP A 208 13.53 1.97 21.55
CA ASP A 208 14.43 0.89 21.95
C ASP A 208 15.51 0.59 20.88
N HIS A 209 15.26 0.95 19.63
CA HIS A 209 16.20 0.77 18.50
C HIS A 209 16.95 2.06 18.12
N GLY A 210 17.05 3.03 19.04
CA GLY A 210 17.86 4.25 18.88
C GLY A 210 17.11 5.47 18.33
N GLY A 211 15.81 5.34 18.07
CA GLY A 211 14.94 6.42 17.63
C GLY A 211 15.04 6.76 16.13
N ALA A 212 14.20 7.70 15.71
CA ALA A 212 14.04 8.07 14.30
C ALA A 212 15.30 8.67 13.65
N THR A 213 16.36 8.98 14.41
CA THR A 213 17.64 9.44 13.86
C THR A 213 18.40 8.36 13.09
N TYR A 214 18.13 7.08 13.40
CA TYR A 214 18.68 5.90 12.72
C TYR A 214 17.93 5.52 11.44
N ILE A 215 16.95 6.32 11.03
CA ILE A 215 16.20 6.10 9.80
C ILE A 215 17.09 6.29 8.55
N THR A 216 16.77 5.58 7.47
CA THR A 216 17.47 5.69 6.18
C THR A 216 17.30 7.08 5.54
N SER A 217 18.12 7.41 4.55
CA SER A 217 18.10 8.73 3.87
C SER A 217 16.72 9.12 3.33
N TRP A 218 15.98 8.18 2.73
CA TRP A 218 14.61 8.42 2.28
C TRP A 218 13.65 8.71 3.43
N GLY A 219 13.84 8.08 4.58
CA GLY A 219 13.04 8.37 5.77
C GLY A 219 13.33 9.76 6.31
N LYS A 220 14.62 10.15 6.39
CA LYS A 220 15.03 11.49 6.80
C LYS A 220 14.46 12.57 5.87
N PHE A 221 14.43 12.32 4.56
CA PHE A 221 13.77 13.19 3.59
C PHE A 221 12.31 13.41 3.95
N TRP A 222 11.53 12.34 4.11
CA TRP A 222 10.09 12.44 4.41
C TRP A 222 9.80 13.10 5.75
N LEU A 223 10.59 12.80 6.79
CA LEU A 223 10.47 13.47 8.09
C LEU A 223 10.86 14.95 8.03
N ALA A 224 11.80 15.33 7.15
CA ALA A 224 12.19 16.72 6.93
C ALA A 224 11.14 17.50 6.15
N VAL A 225 10.51 16.89 5.13
CA VAL A 225 9.32 17.44 4.45
C VAL A 225 8.19 17.69 5.45
N LEU A 226 8.00 16.75 6.38
CA LEU A 226 7.03 16.90 7.45
C LEU A 226 7.43 17.96 8.51
N GLY A 227 8.69 18.39 8.54
CA GLY A 227 9.20 19.38 9.50
C GLY A 227 9.50 18.83 10.89
N VAL A 228 9.61 17.50 11.04
CA VAL A 228 9.95 16.83 12.32
C VAL A 228 11.38 16.29 12.33
N PHE A 229 12.15 16.61 11.29
CA PHE A 229 13.57 16.29 11.16
C PHE A 229 14.29 17.45 10.45
N ASP A 230 15.50 17.79 10.87
CA ASP A 230 16.23 18.91 10.28
C ASP A 230 16.87 18.51 8.94
N TRP A 231 16.77 19.38 7.93
CA TRP A 231 17.33 19.13 6.61
C TRP A 231 18.85 18.88 6.64
N SER A 232 19.59 19.49 7.59
CA SER A 232 21.04 19.28 7.75
C SER A 232 21.42 17.85 8.13
N GLY A 233 20.48 17.04 8.62
CA GLY A 233 20.72 15.62 8.93
C GLY A 233 20.66 14.70 7.69
N ASN A 234 20.30 15.24 6.52
CA ASN A 234 20.31 14.52 5.25
C ASN A 234 21.65 14.70 4.51
N ASN A 235 22.06 13.68 3.75
CA ASN A 235 23.14 13.85 2.78
C ASN A 235 22.65 14.77 1.65
N PRO A 236 23.47 15.74 1.20
CA PRO A 236 23.05 16.68 0.17
C PRO A 236 22.76 15.97 -1.15
N LEU A 237 21.65 16.34 -1.78
CA LEU A 237 21.29 15.97 -3.16
C LEU A 237 21.31 17.24 -4.02
N PRO A 238 22.50 17.67 -4.51
CA PRO A 238 22.63 18.94 -5.21
C PRO A 238 21.90 18.88 -6.57
N PRO A 239 20.92 19.76 -6.84
CA PRO A 239 20.24 19.80 -8.13
C PRO A 239 21.18 20.16 -9.29
N GLU A 240 22.34 20.76 -9.01
CA GLU A 240 23.39 21.09 -9.99
C GLU A 240 23.97 19.87 -10.70
N ILE A 241 23.78 18.65 -10.18
CA ILE A 241 24.21 17.42 -10.87
C ILE A 241 23.50 17.23 -12.22
N TRP A 242 22.32 17.83 -12.42
CA TRP A 242 21.62 17.91 -13.72
C TRP A 242 22.28 18.86 -14.73
N MET A 243 23.20 19.73 -14.30
CA MET A 243 23.95 20.63 -15.20
C MET A 243 25.24 19.98 -15.72
N LEU A 244 25.58 18.79 -15.26
CA LEU A 244 26.77 18.08 -15.71
C LEU A 244 26.64 17.63 -17.18
N PRO A 245 27.75 17.49 -17.91
CA PRO A 245 27.72 16.85 -19.22
C PRO A 245 27.16 15.42 -19.15
N TYR A 246 26.28 15.05 -20.08
CA TYR A 246 25.69 13.70 -20.17
C TYR A 246 26.72 12.57 -20.23
N CYS A 247 27.94 12.84 -20.69
CA CYS A 247 29.00 11.83 -20.77
C CYS A 247 29.62 11.45 -19.41
N LEU A 248 29.29 12.14 -18.32
CA LEU A 248 29.81 11.81 -17.00
C LEU A 248 29.00 10.67 -16.35
N PRO A 249 29.66 9.70 -15.71
CA PRO A 249 29.00 8.52 -15.12
C PRO A 249 28.10 8.85 -13.92
N VAL A 250 28.20 10.07 -13.39
CA VAL A 250 27.35 10.57 -12.29
C VAL A 250 26.15 11.36 -12.80
N HIS A 251 26.03 11.57 -14.11
CA HIS A 251 24.90 12.28 -14.68
C HIS A 251 23.61 11.46 -14.43
N PRO A 252 22.51 12.06 -13.94
CA PRO A 252 21.30 11.34 -13.53
C PRO A 252 20.69 10.40 -14.59
N VAL A 253 20.82 10.76 -15.88
CA VAL A 253 20.35 9.91 -17.00
C VAL A 253 21.10 8.57 -17.06
N GLU A 254 22.36 8.52 -16.63
CA GLU A 254 23.15 7.29 -16.59
C GLU A 254 22.84 6.43 -15.34
N CYS A 255 22.15 7.00 -14.34
CA CYS A 255 21.77 6.30 -13.09
C CYS A 255 20.45 5.50 -13.19
N GLY A 256 19.80 5.52 -14.36
CA GLY A 256 18.55 4.80 -14.63
C GLY A 256 17.29 5.60 -14.33
N VAL A 257 16.23 5.31 -15.09
CA VAL A 257 14.98 6.09 -15.14
C VAL A 257 14.34 6.25 -13.75
N THR A 258 14.29 5.20 -12.93
CA THR A 258 13.68 5.27 -11.59
C THR A 258 14.42 6.19 -10.63
N ALA A 259 15.76 6.25 -10.74
CA ALA A 259 16.57 7.14 -9.94
C ALA A 259 16.34 8.60 -10.34
N GLU A 260 16.27 8.88 -11.65
CA GLU A 260 16.02 10.22 -12.18
C GLU A 260 14.70 10.83 -11.66
N TRP A 261 13.58 10.10 -11.82
CA TRP A 261 12.25 10.59 -11.41
C TRP A 261 12.11 10.78 -9.89
N SER A 262 12.88 10.04 -9.10
CA SER A 262 12.81 10.13 -7.63
C SER A 262 13.73 11.21 -7.08
N ILE A 263 14.94 11.35 -7.61
CA ILE A 263 15.97 12.24 -7.04
C ILE A 263 15.69 13.70 -7.38
N TYR A 264 15.23 14.01 -8.60
CA TYR A 264 14.97 15.39 -9.02
C TYR A 264 14.01 16.17 -8.10
N PRO A 265 12.80 15.66 -7.78
CA PRO A 265 11.92 16.36 -6.85
C PRO A 265 12.52 16.43 -5.44
N CYS A 266 13.23 15.39 -4.97
CA CYS A 266 13.88 15.41 -3.66
C CYS A 266 14.95 16.49 -3.55
N ALA A 267 15.78 16.65 -4.59
CA ALA A 267 16.81 17.68 -4.67
C ALA A 267 16.20 19.10 -4.58
N THR A 268 15.09 19.34 -5.29
CA THR A 268 14.38 20.63 -5.26
C THR A 268 13.81 20.95 -3.88
N PHE A 269 13.24 19.96 -3.18
CA PHE A 269 12.73 20.13 -1.83
C PHE A 269 13.85 20.46 -0.84
N MET A 270 14.98 19.77 -0.97
CA MET A 270 16.14 19.94 -0.11
C MET A 270 16.80 21.32 -0.30
N GLU A 271 16.99 21.75 -1.54
CA GLU A 271 17.53 23.08 -1.87
C GLU A 271 16.68 24.21 -1.27
N ARG A 272 15.35 24.06 -1.35
CA ARG A 272 14.39 25.05 -0.85
C ARG A 272 14.08 24.92 0.64
N GLY A 273 14.56 23.87 1.30
CA GLY A 273 14.25 23.57 2.72
C GLY A 273 12.74 23.49 2.99
N LEU A 274 11.97 22.89 2.08
CA LEU A 274 10.51 22.86 2.18
C LEU A 274 10.06 21.93 3.33
N SER A 275 9.55 22.52 4.41
CA SER A 275 9.01 21.79 5.56
C SER A 275 7.62 22.28 5.94
N ALA A 276 6.76 21.36 6.37
CA ALA A 276 5.52 21.73 7.04
C ALA A 276 5.80 22.42 8.39
N LYS A 277 5.00 23.42 8.74
CA LYS A 277 5.00 24.00 10.09
C LYS A 277 4.11 23.16 11.00
N LEU A 278 4.67 22.13 11.60
CA LEU A 278 3.94 21.23 12.47
C LEU A 278 4.05 21.67 13.93
N HIS A 279 2.90 21.83 14.59
CA HIS A 279 2.82 22.25 16.00
C HIS A 279 2.51 21.10 16.98
N GLN A 280 2.29 19.85 16.52
CA GLN A 280 1.67 18.80 17.37
C GLN A 280 2.21 17.36 17.28
N LEU A 281 3.35 17.12 16.62
CA LEU A 281 4.01 15.80 16.65
C LEU A 281 5.26 15.84 17.53
N TYR A 282 5.08 16.02 18.84
CA TYR A 282 6.18 15.85 19.80
C TYR A 282 6.22 14.39 20.25
N TRP A 283 7.43 13.83 20.31
CA TRP A 283 7.71 12.44 20.68
C TRP A 283 7.64 12.17 22.20
N ASN A 284 7.00 13.06 22.96
CA ASN A 284 6.96 13.00 24.42
C ASN A 284 5.81 12.12 24.93
#